data_AF-X1AS49-F1
#
_entry.id   AF-X1AS49-F1
#
_cell.length_a   1.000
_cell.length_b   1.000
_cell.length_c   1.000
_cell.angle_alpha   90.00
_cell.angle_beta   90.00
_cell.angle_gamma   90.00
#
_symmetry.space_group_name_H-M   'P 1'
#
loop_
_entity.id
_entity.type
_entity.pdbx_description
1 polymer ?
#
loop_
_entity_poly.entity_id
_entity_poly.type
_entity_poly.pdbx_seq_one_letter_code
_entity_poly.pdbx_strand_id
1 'polypeptide(L)'
;MSKIIASAVIRGAHQKVKEAQEILDKSLEQFGPKQEVEFPNTGYYLPIIYGITGIAIKKLGDMQPVLDEAKKLLPPVPKDKVWLPYLGNALDAGMATLFAEEIMEAIKYVMGPNPVEGIWLGAAEDMTIRERGIEFVDGSAPGFAAVIGATPTNDIAVKIARELQQKSIYVLMSGNTNGKAFAEQLTEEGVDLGWETRLVPFGKEIGATVYSAGFA
;
A
#
# COMPACT_ATOMS: atom_id res chain seq x y z
N MET A 1 22.24 10.94 -1.65
CA MET A 1 21.43 9.70 -1.55
C MET A 1 22.36 8.50 -1.63
N SER A 2 22.18 7.48 -0.78
CA SER A 2 23.06 6.30 -0.76
C SER A 2 22.85 5.46 -2.02
N LYS A 3 23.95 5.09 -2.69
CA LYS A 3 23.93 4.18 -3.84
C LYS A 3 23.28 2.85 -3.51
N ILE A 4 23.61 2.29 -2.35
CA ILE A 4 23.10 0.98 -1.92
C ILE A 4 21.57 1.03 -1.83
N ILE A 5 21.03 2.10 -1.24
CA ILE A 5 19.58 2.29 -1.08
C ILE A 5 18.92 2.52 -2.43
N ALA A 6 19.41 3.46 -3.25
CA ALA A 6 18.83 3.75 -4.56
C ALA A 6 18.86 2.52 -5.49
N SER A 7 19.96 1.77 -5.50
CA SER A 7 20.04 0.53 -6.26
C SER A 7 19.06 -0.54 -5.75
N ALA A 8 18.84 -0.63 -4.44
CA ALA A 8 17.86 -1.57 -3.88
C ALA A 8 16.42 -1.18 -4.26
N VAL A 9 16.06 0.09 -4.14
CA VAL A 9 14.75 0.62 -4.54
C VAL A 9 14.48 0.34 -6.02
N ILE A 10 15.42 0.69 -6.90
CA ILE A 10 15.26 0.49 -8.34
C ILE A 10 15.08 -1.00 -8.67
N ARG A 11 15.90 -1.89 -8.09
CA ARG A 11 15.73 -3.34 -8.30
C ARG A 11 14.35 -3.83 -7.82
N GLY A 12 13.91 -3.38 -6.65
CA GLY A 12 12.59 -3.70 -6.12
C GLY A 12 11.47 -3.24 -7.05
N ALA A 13 11.56 -2.00 -7.56
CA ALA A 13 10.57 -1.47 -8.51
C ALA A 13 10.47 -2.29 -9.80
N HIS A 14 11.62 -2.67 -10.39
CA HIS A 14 11.64 -3.55 -11.57
C HIS A 14 10.96 -4.89 -11.27
N GLN A 15 11.23 -5.48 -10.11
CA GLN A 15 10.59 -6.72 -9.68
C GLN A 15 9.07 -6.55 -9.53
N LYS A 16 8.61 -5.50 -8.84
CA LYS A 16 7.19 -5.26 -8.58
C LYS A 16 6.39 -4.94 -9.83
N VAL A 17 6.93 -4.14 -10.74
CA VAL A 17 6.28 -3.88 -12.04
C VAL A 17 6.19 -5.17 -12.88
N LYS A 18 7.20 -6.04 -12.82
CA LYS A 18 7.16 -7.35 -13.49
C LYS A 18 6.08 -8.25 -12.88
N GLU A 19 6.03 -8.38 -11.55
CA GLU A 19 5.02 -9.15 -10.83
C GLU A 19 3.60 -8.66 -11.17
N ALA A 20 3.39 -7.34 -11.20
CA ALA A 20 2.10 -6.75 -11.55
C ALA A 20 1.68 -7.06 -12.99
N GLN A 21 2.61 -7.02 -13.95
CA GLN A 21 2.31 -7.43 -15.33
C GLN A 21 1.92 -8.91 -15.41
N GLU A 22 2.67 -9.81 -14.76
CA GLU A 22 2.38 -11.25 -14.75
C GLU A 22 1.01 -11.57 -14.13
N ILE A 23 0.64 -10.85 -13.06
CA ILE A 23 -0.67 -11.02 -12.42
C ILE A 23 -1.78 -10.47 -13.33
N LEU A 24 -1.58 -9.29 -13.93
CA LEU A 24 -2.54 -8.72 -14.86
C LEU A 24 -2.80 -9.64 -16.06
N ASP A 25 -1.74 -10.18 -16.66
CA ASP A 25 -1.85 -11.10 -17.81
C ASP A 25 -2.70 -12.32 -17.44
N LYS A 26 -2.43 -12.94 -16.27
CA LYS A 26 -3.22 -14.07 -15.76
C LYS A 26 -4.68 -13.70 -15.51
N SER A 27 -4.93 -12.53 -14.92
CA SER A 27 -6.29 -12.06 -14.66
C SER A 27 -7.05 -11.75 -15.96
N LEU A 28 -6.38 -11.20 -16.98
CA LEU A 28 -6.95 -10.97 -18.30
C LEU A 28 -7.27 -12.29 -19.02
N GLU A 29 -6.41 -13.31 -18.90
CA GLU A 29 -6.68 -14.65 -19.44
C GLU A 29 -7.90 -15.30 -18.76
N GLN A 30 -8.02 -15.16 -17.44
CA GLN A 30 -9.07 -15.82 -16.65
C GLN A 30 -10.44 -15.12 -16.73
N PHE A 31 -10.48 -13.79 -16.65
CA PHE A 31 -11.73 -13.02 -16.53
C PHE A 31 -12.01 -12.12 -17.73
N GLY A 32 -11.02 -11.89 -18.60
CA GLY A 32 -11.13 -11.02 -19.75
C GLY A 32 -11.02 -9.53 -19.43
N PRO A 33 -10.83 -8.67 -20.45
CA PRO A 33 -10.55 -7.23 -20.27
C PRO A 33 -11.73 -6.41 -19.77
N LYS A 34 -12.96 -6.97 -19.80
CA LYS A 34 -14.19 -6.29 -19.40
C LYS A 34 -14.59 -6.54 -17.94
N GLN A 35 -13.89 -7.43 -17.23
CA GLN A 35 -14.14 -7.67 -15.82
C GLN A 35 -13.96 -6.38 -15.03
N GLU A 36 -14.98 -6.01 -14.27
CA GLU A 36 -14.96 -4.82 -13.41
C GLU A 36 -13.99 -5.02 -12.24
N VAL A 37 -13.31 -3.94 -11.87
CA VAL A 37 -12.39 -3.88 -10.74
C VAL A 37 -12.62 -2.57 -10.01
N GLU A 38 -12.85 -2.65 -8.71
CA GLU A 38 -13.04 -1.50 -7.84
C GLU A 38 -12.60 -1.82 -6.41
N PHE A 39 -12.17 -0.80 -5.68
CA PHE A 39 -12.11 -0.86 -4.22
C PHE A 39 -13.51 -0.67 -3.63
N PRO A 40 -13.76 -1.19 -2.41
CA PRO A 40 -15.09 -1.13 -1.80
C PRO A 40 -15.57 0.31 -1.60
N ASN A 41 -16.75 0.61 -2.15
CA ASN A 41 -17.51 1.83 -1.89
C ASN A 41 -16.69 3.14 -2.06
N THR A 42 -15.89 3.23 -3.13
CA THR A 42 -15.13 4.46 -3.46
C THR A 42 -15.57 5.12 -4.76
N GLY A 43 -15.64 6.45 -4.76
CA GLY A 43 -15.84 7.26 -5.97
C GLY A 43 -14.55 7.57 -6.72
N TYR A 44 -13.39 7.14 -6.22
CA TYR A 44 -12.07 7.55 -6.71
C TYR A 44 -11.30 6.44 -7.45
N TYR A 45 -11.99 5.40 -7.90
CA TYR A 45 -11.40 4.28 -8.65
C TYR A 45 -10.26 3.61 -7.85
N LEU A 46 -9.03 3.69 -8.35
CA LEU A 46 -7.80 3.35 -7.64
C LEU A 46 -7.12 4.66 -7.21
N PRO A 47 -7.18 5.04 -5.92
CA PRO A 47 -6.86 6.40 -5.45
C PRO A 47 -5.47 6.91 -5.82
N ILE A 48 -4.41 6.10 -5.73
CA ILE A 48 -3.04 6.55 -6.01
C ILE A 48 -2.91 6.82 -7.51
N ILE A 49 -3.30 5.86 -8.35
CA ILE A 49 -3.25 5.99 -9.80
C ILE A 49 -4.11 7.17 -10.27
N TYR A 50 -5.33 7.27 -9.77
CA TYR A 50 -6.24 8.35 -10.14
C TYR A 50 -5.71 9.71 -9.68
N GLY A 51 -5.21 9.81 -8.46
CA GLY A 51 -4.65 11.05 -7.91
C GLY A 51 -3.44 11.57 -8.66
N ILE A 52 -2.57 10.67 -9.16
CA ILE A 52 -1.34 11.06 -9.86
C ILE A 52 -1.55 11.24 -11.37
N THR A 53 -2.34 10.36 -12.00
CA THR A 53 -2.44 10.30 -13.48
C THR A 53 -3.77 10.82 -14.03
N GLY A 54 -4.82 10.89 -13.20
CA GLY A 54 -6.20 11.15 -13.63
C GLY A 54 -6.86 10.00 -14.40
N ILE A 55 -6.20 8.85 -14.53
CA ILE A 55 -6.73 7.68 -15.24
C ILE A 55 -7.72 6.95 -14.34
N ALA A 56 -8.98 6.90 -14.77
CA ALA A 56 -10.04 6.16 -14.09
C ALA A 56 -10.03 4.68 -14.51
N ILE A 57 -9.50 3.81 -13.65
CA ILE A 57 -9.55 2.35 -13.86
C ILE A 57 -10.91 1.83 -13.41
N LYS A 58 -11.65 1.20 -14.33
CA LYS A 58 -12.95 0.57 -14.02
C LYS A 58 -12.98 -0.94 -14.27
N LYS A 59 -12.07 -1.41 -15.12
CA LYS A 59 -11.98 -2.81 -15.57
C LYS A 59 -10.53 -3.21 -15.73
N LEU A 60 -10.26 -4.52 -15.75
CA LEU A 60 -8.89 -5.06 -15.90
C LEU A 60 -8.15 -4.49 -17.12
N GLY A 61 -8.84 -4.31 -18.25
CA GLY A 61 -8.22 -3.75 -19.46
C GLY A 61 -7.69 -2.32 -19.33
N ASP A 62 -8.18 -1.54 -18.35
CA ASP A 62 -7.74 -0.16 -18.13
C ASP A 62 -6.41 -0.09 -17.35
N MET A 63 -5.94 -1.22 -16.79
CA MET A 63 -4.70 -1.27 -16.01
C MET A 63 -3.44 -1.31 -16.88
N GLN A 64 -3.54 -1.81 -18.12
CA GLN A 64 -2.38 -1.95 -19.01
C GLN A 64 -1.71 -0.60 -19.34
N PRO A 65 -2.45 0.47 -19.72
CA PRO A 65 -1.85 1.79 -19.90
C PRO A 65 -1.09 2.30 -18.69
N VAL A 66 -1.59 2.03 -17.47
CA VAL A 66 -0.95 2.46 -16.23
C VAL A 66 0.33 1.69 -15.94
N LEU A 67 0.36 0.37 -16.20
CA LEU A 67 1.61 -0.40 -16.15
C LEU A 67 2.63 0.09 -17.17
N ASP A 68 2.19 0.51 -18.35
CA ASP A 68 3.10 1.05 -19.36
C ASP A 68 3.68 2.41 -18.93
N GLU A 69 2.91 3.25 -18.24
CA GLU A 69 3.46 4.44 -17.57
C GLU A 69 4.42 4.08 -16.44
N ALA A 70 4.09 3.08 -15.60
CA ALA A 70 4.98 2.62 -14.54
C ALA A 70 6.33 2.12 -15.09
N LYS A 71 6.33 1.43 -16.24
CA LYS A 71 7.56 0.99 -16.92
C LYS A 71 8.42 2.16 -17.41
N LYS A 72 7.82 3.28 -17.84
CA LYS A 72 8.58 4.48 -18.26
C LYS A 72 9.27 5.16 -17.08
N LEU A 73 8.70 5.04 -15.88
CA LEU A 73 9.27 5.55 -14.63
C LEU A 73 10.41 4.66 -14.08
N LEU A 74 10.67 3.48 -14.66
CA LEU A 74 11.74 2.60 -14.22
C LEU A 74 13.11 3.07 -14.75
N PRO A 75 13.98 3.63 -13.89
CA PRO A 75 15.33 3.98 -14.32
C PRO A 75 16.17 2.72 -14.55
N PRO A 76 17.27 2.82 -15.32
CA PRO A 76 18.24 1.74 -15.40
C PRO A 76 18.88 1.49 -14.03
N VAL A 77 19.13 0.22 -13.70
CA VAL A 77 19.83 -0.14 -12.46
C VAL A 77 21.25 0.46 -12.50
N PRO A 78 21.67 1.23 -11.46
CA PRO A 78 22.98 1.87 -11.45
C PRO A 78 24.13 0.87 -11.58
N LYS A 79 25.07 1.13 -12.50
CA LYS A 79 26.30 0.31 -12.68
C LYS A 79 27.22 0.39 -11.46
N ASP A 80 27.96 -0.68 -11.17
CA ASP A 80 28.83 -0.78 -9.99
C ASP A 80 29.91 0.33 -9.89
N LYS A 81 30.42 0.81 -11.03
CA LYS A 81 31.51 1.80 -11.07
C LYS A 81 31.06 3.27 -11.13
N VAL A 82 29.76 3.56 -11.18
CA VAL A 82 29.23 4.94 -11.24
C VAL A 82 28.53 5.28 -9.92
N TRP A 83 28.89 6.41 -9.30
CA TRP A 83 28.47 6.82 -7.96
C TRP A 83 27.44 7.97 -7.95
N LEU A 84 26.65 8.12 -9.01
CA LEU A 84 25.63 9.17 -9.10
C LEU A 84 24.23 8.57 -9.26
N PRO A 85 23.64 7.93 -8.24
CA PRO A 85 22.19 7.72 -8.23
C PRO A 85 21.51 9.07 -7.97
N TYR A 86 20.77 9.56 -8.97
CA TYR A 86 19.94 10.74 -8.82
C TYR A 86 18.74 10.43 -7.93
N LEU A 87 18.42 11.38 -7.04
CA LEU A 87 17.24 11.28 -6.17
C LEU A 87 15.96 11.08 -7.00
N GLY A 88 15.82 11.80 -8.13
CA GLY A 88 14.68 11.68 -9.03
C GLY A 88 14.42 10.23 -9.45
N ASN A 89 15.43 9.54 -9.95
CA ASN A 89 15.31 8.13 -10.37
C ASN A 89 14.79 7.21 -9.25
N ALA A 90 15.24 7.42 -8.01
CA ALA A 90 14.77 6.62 -6.89
C ALA A 90 13.31 6.94 -6.53
N LEU A 91 12.89 8.20 -6.67
CA LEU A 91 11.49 8.61 -6.48
C LEU A 91 10.59 8.08 -7.59
N ASP A 92 11.03 8.15 -8.84
CA ASP A 92 10.30 7.60 -10.01
C ASP A 92 10.10 6.08 -9.85
N ALA A 93 11.15 5.36 -9.43
CA ALA A 93 11.05 3.94 -9.10
C ALA A 93 10.07 3.65 -7.95
N GLY A 94 10.04 4.53 -6.93
CA GLY A 94 9.04 4.46 -5.86
C GLY A 94 7.61 4.62 -6.38
N MET A 95 7.38 5.60 -7.26
CA MET A 95 6.07 5.83 -7.88
C MET A 95 5.63 4.64 -8.75
N ALA A 96 6.54 4.09 -9.56
CA ALA A 96 6.27 2.88 -10.35
C ALA A 96 5.88 1.70 -9.45
N THR A 97 6.48 1.60 -8.26
CA THR A 97 6.16 0.55 -7.28
C THR A 97 4.75 0.73 -6.71
N LEU A 98 4.35 1.97 -6.38
CA LEU A 98 3.01 2.26 -5.89
C LEU A 98 1.93 1.90 -6.92
N PHE A 99 2.12 2.25 -8.19
CA PHE A 99 1.19 1.86 -9.25
C PHE A 99 1.09 0.35 -9.42
N ALA A 100 2.24 -0.35 -9.38
CA ALA A 100 2.26 -1.81 -9.50
C ALA A 100 1.54 -2.49 -8.33
N GLU A 101 1.81 -2.07 -7.09
CA GLU A 101 1.18 -2.64 -5.89
C GLU A 101 -0.32 -2.31 -5.83
N GLU A 102 -0.76 -1.10 -6.21
CA GLU A 102 -2.18 -0.76 -6.22
C GLU A 102 -2.96 -1.59 -7.26
N ILE A 103 -2.37 -1.84 -8.43
CA ILE A 103 -2.94 -2.76 -9.43
C ILE A 103 -3.06 -4.17 -8.87
N MET A 104 -2.01 -4.70 -8.23
CA MET A 104 -2.03 -6.05 -7.66
C MET A 104 -3.06 -6.17 -6.53
N GLU A 105 -3.15 -5.17 -5.64
CA GLU A 105 -4.16 -5.14 -4.57
C GLU A 105 -5.58 -5.05 -5.13
N ALA A 106 -5.83 -4.24 -6.17
CA ALA A 106 -7.12 -4.18 -6.84
C ALA A 106 -7.51 -5.53 -7.47
N ILE A 107 -6.55 -6.24 -8.07
CA ILE A 107 -6.78 -7.58 -8.64
C ILE A 107 -7.15 -8.60 -7.56
N LYS A 108 -6.65 -8.48 -6.33
CA LYS A 108 -7.03 -9.39 -5.22
C LYS A 108 -8.52 -9.33 -4.90
N TYR A 109 -9.19 -8.19 -5.08
CA TYR A 109 -10.63 -8.08 -4.91
C TYR A 109 -11.43 -8.87 -5.95
N VAL A 110 -10.82 -9.22 -7.10
CA VAL A 110 -11.45 -10.00 -8.16
C VAL A 110 -11.04 -11.47 -8.11
N MET A 111 -9.74 -11.74 -8.03
CA MET A 111 -9.17 -13.09 -8.15
C MET A 111 -8.98 -13.79 -6.79
N GLY A 112 -8.94 -13.02 -5.71
CA GLY A 112 -8.57 -13.48 -4.38
C GLY A 112 -7.06 -13.59 -4.14
N PRO A 113 -6.64 -13.80 -2.88
CA PRO A 113 -7.48 -13.90 -1.69
C PRO A 113 -8.12 -12.56 -1.32
N ASN A 114 -9.30 -12.60 -0.70
CA ASN A 114 -9.99 -11.39 -0.26
C ASN A 114 -9.11 -10.64 0.75
N PRO A 115 -8.75 -9.37 0.50
CA PRO A 115 -7.95 -8.59 1.45
C PRO A 115 -8.61 -8.39 2.82
N VAL A 116 -9.93 -8.53 2.89
CA VAL A 116 -10.72 -8.44 4.12
C VAL A 116 -10.91 -9.83 4.73
N GLU A 117 -10.08 -10.18 5.69
CA GLU A 117 -10.14 -11.48 6.38
C GLU A 117 -9.64 -11.38 7.83
N GLY A 118 -10.44 -11.88 8.77
CA GLY A 118 -10.07 -11.90 10.19
C GLY A 118 -9.86 -10.50 10.75
N ILE A 119 -8.61 -10.19 11.13
CA ILE A 119 -8.25 -8.87 11.65
C ILE A 119 -8.00 -7.84 10.54
N TRP A 120 -7.86 -8.24 9.28
CA TRP A 120 -7.46 -7.34 8.18
C TRP A 120 -8.68 -6.65 7.56
N LEU A 121 -8.56 -5.33 7.38
CA LEU A 121 -9.66 -4.49 6.91
C LEU A 121 -9.64 -4.21 5.40
N GLY A 122 -8.50 -4.42 4.72
CA GLY A 122 -8.34 -4.05 3.31
C GLY A 122 -8.51 -2.55 3.05
N ALA A 123 -8.78 -2.16 1.81
CA ALA A 123 -9.06 -0.79 1.43
C ALA A 123 -10.23 -0.18 2.24
N ALA A 124 -10.04 1.06 2.70
CA ALA A 124 -11.06 1.80 3.41
C ALA A 124 -12.11 2.38 2.46
N GLU A 125 -13.38 2.37 2.88
CA GLU A 125 -14.47 3.00 2.14
C GLU A 125 -14.44 4.53 2.27
N ASP A 126 -14.94 5.24 1.25
CA ASP A 126 -14.98 6.71 1.24
C ASP A 126 -15.74 7.30 2.43
N MET A 127 -16.77 6.61 2.93
CA MET A 127 -17.54 7.07 4.10
C MET A 127 -16.64 7.13 5.33
N THR A 128 -15.89 6.06 5.59
CA THR A 128 -14.93 5.98 6.71
C THR A 128 -13.85 7.05 6.57
N ILE A 129 -13.30 7.24 5.37
CA ILE A 129 -12.26 8.27 5.14
C ILE A 129 -12.82 9.67 5.43
N ARG A 130 -14.05 9.98 4.98
CA ARG A 130 -14.69 11.27 5.25
C ARG A 130 -14.98 11.49 6.73
N GLU A 131 -15.47 10.47 7.42
CA GLU A 131 -15.76 10.55 8.85
C GLU A 131 -14.49 10.81 9.65
N ARG A 132 -13.42 10.05 9.40
CA ARG A 132 -12.14 10.24 10.10
C ARG A 132 -11.39 11.50 9.66
N GLY A 133 -11.60 11.94 8.42
CA GLY A 133 -11.03 13.16 7.87
C GLY A 133 -11.34 14.41 8.69
N ILE A 134 -12.50 14.47 9.34
CA ILE A 134 -12.89 15.59 10.21
C ILE A 134 -11.90 15.75 11.37
N GLU A 135 -11.45 14.63 11.96
CA GLU A 135 -10.50 14.63 13.08
C GLU A 135 -9.13 15.23 12.70
N PHE A 136 -8.73 15.13 11.42
CA PHE A 136 -7.49 15.75 10.92
C PHE A 136 -7.64 17.25 10.67
N VAL A 137 -8.85 17.69 10.29
CA VAL A 137 -9.13 19.11 10.03
C VAL A 137 -9.26 19.89 11.33
N ASP A 138 -9.94 19.33 12.34
CA ASP A 138 -10.11 19.98 13.64
C ASP A 138 -8.91 19.79 14.59
N GLY A 139 -7.95 18.95 14.21
CA GLY A 139 -6.71 18.68 14.94
C GLY A 139 -6.86 17.68 16.09
N SER A 140 -8.01 17.03 16.25
CA SER A 140 -8.22 15.95 17.22
C SER A 140 -7.33 14.73 16.94
N ALA A 141 -7.03 14.50 15.67
CA ALA A 141 -6.00 13.58 15.19
C ALA A 141 -4.89 14.39 14.49
N PRO A 142 -3.71 14.57 15.12
CA PRO A 142 -2.65 15.42 14.56
C PRO A 142 -1.96 14.80 13.33
N GLY A 143 -2.21 13.52 13.04
CA GLY A 143 -1.60 12.82 11.92
C GLY A 143 -1.77 11.30 12.03
N PHE A 144 -1.09 10.58 11.14
CA PHE A 144 -1.06 9.13 11.12
C PHE A 144 0.39 8.62 10.97
N ALA A 145 0.61 7.38 11.39
CA ALA A 145 1.86 6.65 11.26
C ALA A 145 1.59 5.36 10.48
N ALA A 146 2.17 5.25 9.28
CA ALA A 146 2.20 4.01 8.53
C ALA A 146 3.28 3.08 9.10
N VAL A 147 2.88 2.01 9.77
CA VAL A 147 3.76 1.02 10.41
C VAL A 147 3.78 -0.24 9.55
N ILE A 148 4.95 -0.55 8.99
CA ILE A 148 5.13 -1.68 8.09
C ILE A 148 5.97 -2.77 8.76
N GLY A 149 5.53 -4.03 8.71
CA GLY A 149 6.30 -5.17 9.21
C GLY A 149 5.97 -5.53 10.66
N ALA A 150 6.98 -5.84 11.47
CA ALA A 150 6.83 -6.21 12.88
C ALA A 150 8.00 -5.71 13.74
N THR A 151 7.77 -5.58 15.05
CA THR A 151 8.82 -5.29 16.04
C THR A 151 9.50 -6.58 16.51
N PRO A 152 10.69 -6.48 17.12
CA PRO A 152 11.39 -7.65 17.66
C PRO A 152 10.60 -8.45 18.72
N THR A 153 9.77 -7.77 19.52
CA THR A 153 8.92 -8.39 20.54
C THR A 153 7.53 -7.74 20.57
N ASN A 154 6.54 -8.47 21.08
CA ASN A 154 5.17 -7.98 21.23
C ASN A 154 5.07 -6.80 22.21
N ASP A 155 5.82 -6.84 23.32
CA ASP A 155 5.89 -5.73 24.29
C ASP A 155 6.28 -4.39 23.64
N ILE A 156 7.23 -4.43 22.69
CA ILE A 156 7.64 -3.23 21.94
C ILE A 156 6.51 -2.75 21.05
N ALA A 157 5.79 -3.65 20.36
CA ALA A 157 4.64 -3.29 19.54
C ALA A 157 3.56 -2.60 20.38
N VAL A 158 3.18 -3.20 21.51
CA VAL A 158 2.17 -2.64 22.41
C VAL A 158 2.62 -1.27 22.92
N LYS A 159 3.87 -1.13 23.35
CA LYS A 159 4.40 0.15 23.82
C LYS A 159 4.29 1.24 22.75
N ILE A 160 4.74 0.96 21.51
CA ILE A 160 4.67 1.90 20.38
C ILE A 160 3.21 2.27 20.07
N ALA A 161 2.33 1.28 19.98
CA ALA A 161 0.91 1.50 19.68
C ALA A 161 0.24 2.38 20.74
N ARG A 162 0.48 2.10 22.04
CA ARG A 162 -0.07 2.90 23.13
C ARG A 162 0.48 4.32 23.15
N GLU A 163 1.79 4.51 22.90
CA GLU A 163 2.38 5.86 22.82
C GLU A 163 1.79 6.69 21.67
N LEU A 164 1.51 6.07 20.51
CA LEU A 164 0.87 6.74 19.38
C LEU A 164 -0.62 7.05 19.67
N GLN A 165 -1.35 6.11 20.28
CA GLN A 165 -2.73 6.33 20.70
C GLN A 165 -2.88 7.46 21.73
N GLN A 166 -1.97 7.55 22.71
CA GLN A 166 -1.96 8.64 23.70
C GLN A 166 -1.78 10.02 23.07
N LYS A 167 -1.18 10.07 21.86
CA LYS A 167 -1.01 11.28 21.06
C LYS A 167 -2.12 11.47 20.02
N SER A 168 -3.17 10.64 20.08
CA SER A 168 -4.26 10.60 19.10
C SER A 168 -3.82 10.37 17.65
N ILE A 169 -2.67 9.71 17.44
CA ILE A 169 -2.16 9.41 16.09
C ILE A 169 -2.78 8.11 15.60
N TYR A 170 -3.29 8.11 14.37
CA TYR A 170 -3.72 6.88 13.70
C TYR A 170 -2.52 5.99 13.36
N VAL A 171 -2.60 4.71 13.68
CA VAL A 171 -1.58 3.72 13.34
C VAL A 171 -2.12 2.84 12.23
N LEU A 172 -1.61 3.05 11.03
CA LEU A 172 -2.01 2.33 9.82
C LEU A 172 -1.01 1.20 9.59
N MET A 173 -1.44 -0.06 9.75
CA MET A 173 -0.54 -1.22 9.84
C MET A 173 -0.62 -2.09 8.59
N SER A 174 0.52 -2.38 7.97
CA SER A 174 0.60 -3.26 6.80
C SER A 174 1.87 -4.12 6.80
N GLY A 175 1.91 -5.15 5.97
CA GLY A 175 3.11 -5.96 5.78
C GLY A 175 3.50 -6.84 6.97
N ASN A 176 4.57 -7.61 6.79
CA ASN A 176 5.11 -8.50 7.80
C ASN A 176 6.64 -8.55 7.73
N THR A 177 7.27 -9.00 8.81
CA THR A 177 8.69 -9.34 8.85
C THR A 177 8.82 -10.78 9.29
N ASN A 178 9.40 -11.63 8.43
CA ASN A 178 9.53 -13.07 8.66
C ASN A 178 8.18 -13.76 8.98
N GLY A 179 7.09 -13.36 8.32
CA GLY A 179 5.76 -13.94 8.50
C GLY A 179 4.96 -13.39 9.68
N LYS A 180 5.54 -12.49 10.48
CA LYS A 180 4.89 -11.84 11.62
C LYS A 180 4.58 -10.38 11.32
N ALA A 181 3.36 -9.93 11.59
CA ALA A 181 2.94 -8.54 11.41
C ALA A 181 2.69 -7.81 12.74
N PHE A 182 2.87 -6.49 12.75
CA PHE A 182 2.67 -5.63 13.91
C PHE A 182 1.25 -5.75 14.46
N ALA A 183 0.24 -5.79 13.58
CA ALA A 183 -1.15 -6.00 13.98
C ALA A 183 -1.36 -7.35 14.71
N GLU A 184 -0.72 -8.42 14.25
CA GLU A 184 -0.80 -9.74 14.92
C GLU A 184 -0.12 -9.72 16.29
N GLN A 185 0.98 -8.96 16.46
CA GLN A 185 1.63 -8.79 17.76
C GLN A 185 0.71 -8.10 18.76
N LEU A 186 -0.08 -7.12 18.31
CA LEU A 186 -1.05 -6.43 19.14
C LEU A 186 -2.24 -7.33 19.53
N THR A 187 -2.78 -8.08 18.57
CA THR A 187 -3.89 -9.02 18.82
C THR A 187 -3.50 -10.12 19.81
N GLU A 188 -2.28 -10.66 19.73
CA GLU A 188 -1.78 -11.66 20.67
C GLU A 188 -1.73 -11.17 22.12
N GLU A 189 -1.47 -9.87 22.32
CA GLU A 189 -1.46 -9.23 23.64
C GLU A 189 -2.85 -8.69 24.05
N GLY A 190 -3.90 -9.05 23.31
CA GLY A 190 -5.28 -8.65 23.61
C GLY A 190 -5.58 -7.17 23.37
N VAL A 191 -4.87 -6.54 22.43
CA VAL A 191 -5.14 -5.14 22.04
C VAL A 191 -6.20 -5.10 20.95
N ASP A 192 -7.29 -4.37 21.21
CA ASP A 192 -8.36 -4.15 20.22
C ASP A 192 -7.89 -3.29 19.04
N LEU A 193 -8.18 -3.76 17.84
CA LEU A 193 -7.84 -3.09 16.57
C LEU A 193 -9.10 -2.55 15.88
N GLY A 194 -8.92 -1.52 15.07
CA GLY A 194 -9.96 -0.92 14.24
C GLY A 194 -9.86 0.60 14.17
N TRP A 195 -10.78 1.19 13.41
CA TRP A 195 -10.89 2.64 13.26
C TRP A 195 -11.20 3.36 14.58
N GLU A 196 -12.05 2.78 15.43
CA GLU A 196 -12.41 3.35 16.74
C GLU A 196 -11.23 3.41 17.71
N THR A 197 -10.33 2.43 17.65
CA THR A 197 -9.12 2.43 18.47
C THR A 197 -7.97 3.17 17.81
N ARG A 198 -8.15 3.70 16.59
CA ARG A 198 -7.12 4.31 15.74
C ARG A 198 -5.95 3.36 15.42
N LEU A 199 -6.12 2.06 15.59
CA LEU A 199 -5.15 1.03 15.24
C LEU A 199 -5.70 0.23 14.06
N VAL A 200 -5.39 0.66 12.85
CA VAL A 200 -6.05 0.18 11.62
C VAL A 200 -5.18 -0.86 10.89
N PRO A 201 -5.51 -2.16 10.94
CA PRO A 201 -4.81 -3.20 10.20
C PRO A 201 -5.31 -3.32 8.75
N PHE A 202 -4.46 -2.95 7.80
CA PHE A 202 -4.82 -2.96 6.38
C PHE A 202 -4.60 -4.31 5.69
N GLY A 203 -3.45 -4.95 5.92
CA GLY A 203 -3.19 -6.27 5.36
C GLY A 203 -1.82 -6.81 5.71
N LYS A 204 -1.69 -8.15 5.71
CA LYS A 204 -0.44 -8.84 6.08
C LYS A 204 0.68 -8.71 5.05
N GLU A 205 0.32 -8.57 3.78
CA GLU A 205 1.28 -8.48 2.68
C GLU A 205 1.72 -7.03 2.45
N ILE A 206 2.92 -6.86 1.89
CA ILE A 206 3.53 -5.54 1.70
C ILE A 206 2.68 -4.62 0.79
N GLY A 207 1.97 -5.19 -0.17
CA GLY A 207 1.11 -4.45 -1.10
C GLY A 207 0.00 -3.68 -0.41
N ALA A 208 -0.53 -4.16 0.72
CA ALA A 208 -1.56 -3.47 1.49
C ALA A 208 -1.12 -2.09 2.03
N THR A 209 0.17 -1.77 1.96
CA THR A 209 0.68 -0.43 2.24
C THR A 209 0.08 0.64 1.33
N VAL A 210 -0.37 0.27 0.12
CA VAL A 210 -1.06 1.20 -0.79
C VAL A 210 -2.36 1.73 -0.20
N TYR A 211 -3.02 1.01 0.69
CA TYR A 211 -4.23 1.52 1.37
C TYR A 211 -3.88 2.69 2.31
N SER A 212 -2.74 2.63 3.00
CA SER A 212 -2.22 3.75 3.79
C SER A 212 -1.77 4.92 2.90
N ALA A 213 -1.15 4.63 1.75
CA ALA A 213 -0.65 5.66 0.86
C ALA A 213 -1.78 6.36 0.09
N GLY A 214 -2.80 5.64 -0.34
CA GLY A 214 -3.99 6.19 -0.99
C GLY A 214 -4.95 6.92 -0.03
N PHE A 215 -4.79 6.72 1.28
CA PHE A 215 -5.48 7.53 2.30
C PHE A 215 -4.93 8.97 2.39
N ALA A 216 -3.65 9.17 2.04
CA ALA A 216 -2.94 10.45 2.15
C ALA A 216 -3.17 11.35 0.93
#